data_AF-A0AAD2FR41-F1
#
_entry.id   AF-A0AAD2FR41-F1
#
_cell.length_a   1.000
_cell.length_b   1.000
_cell.length_c   1.000
_cell.angle_alpha   90.00
_cell.angle_beta   90.00
_cell.angle_gamma   90.00
#
_symmetry.space_group_name_H-M   'P 1'
#
loop_
_entity.id
_entity.type
_entity.pdbx_description
1 polymer ?
#
loop_
_entity_poly.entity_id
_entity_poly.type
_entity_poly.pdbx_seq_one_letter_code
_entity_poly.pdbx_strand_id
1 'polypeptide(L)'
;MVRFSALLVATLCLFTVTFADDDEEFVTCGSAVKLSHYESKAQTRQEHFLNSEGKNLGSGSGQQIVTAVTSPTTTNALWWIRGPNDPESRFNEILACKSGKPAETIQCGSILRLTHLNSLRNLHSHDVRSPLSRQQEVSGYGQGDGVGDNGDDWKLICNSGHWKRGEMFQLLHVDSKRYLGASSTVKFTHQNCGHNCPILNHLEVFGRAQKDNYANWLASCLIYAIVRIQQQVSHSFGCAAFNNCYKDDDEEFVTCGSAVKLSHYESKAQTKKEHFLSSETGKQLGSGSGQQIVTAVANPTVTTALWWIRGPNDPESRGNEIVACKSGKPAEKIQCGSILRLTHLNSLRNLHSHDVRSPLSRQQEVSGYGEGDGMGDNGDDWKLICNSGHWKREEMFQLLHVDSKRYLGASSTVKFTHQNCGHSCPILNHLEVFGRAQKDNYSNWFVEMGVHLSS
;
A
#
# COMPACT_ATOMS: atom_id res chain seq x y z
N MET A 1 64.39 -34.95 18.65
CA MET A 1 63.30 -34.24 19.36
C MET A 1 62.86 -33.07 18.51
N VAL A 2 61.80 -33.23 17.73
CA VAL A 2 61.16 -32.15 16.97
C VAL A 2 59.84 -31.86 17.68
N ARG A 3 59.70 -30.66 18.27
CA ARG A 3 58.47 -30.22 18.91
C ARG A 3 57.56 -29.61 17.84
N PHE A 4 56.43 -30.28 17.56
CA PHE A 4 55.34 -29.70 16.78
C PHE A 4 54.43 -28.90 17.72
N SER A 5 54.34 -27.59 17.48
CA SER A 5 53.33 -26.71 18.10
C SER A 5 51.99 -26.93 17.40
N ALA A 6 50.99 -27.42 18.14
CA ALA A 6 49.60 -27.48 17.67
C ALA A 6 48.93 -26.13 17.93
N LEU A 7 48.58 -25.43 16.86
CA LEU A 7 47.77 -24.21 16.89
C LEU A 7 46.29 -24.62 17.02
N LEU A 8 45.68 -24.33 18.18
CA LEU A 8 44.26 -24.56 18.42
C LEU A 8 43.45 -23.43 17.77
N VAL A 9 42.84 -23.68 16.61
CA VAL A 9 41.87 -22.74 16.00
C VAL A 9 40.50 -23.02 16.64
N ALA A 10 40.10 -22.16 17.58
CA ALA A 10 38.75 -22.17 18.13
C ALA A 10 37.80 -21.51 17.12
N THR A 11 37.01 -22.31 16.41
CA THR A 11 35.91 -21.83 15.56
C THR A 11 34.76 -21.37 16.46
N LEU A 12 34.64 -20.04 16.62
CA LEU A 12 33.51 -19.41 17.28
C LEU A 12 32.28 -19.50 16.36
N CYS A 13 31.42 -20.51 16.58
CA CYS A 13 30.08 -20.53 15.97
C CYS A 13 29.24 -19.42 16.60
N LEU A 14 29.22 -18.25 15.96
CA LEU A 14 28.20 -17.23 16.18
C LEU A 14 26.87 -17.78 15.64
N PHE A 15 26.07 -18.37 16.54
CA PHE A 15 24.66 -18.60 16.27
C PHE A 15 23.96 -17.25 16.24
N THR A 16 23.75 -16.70 15.04
CA THR A 16 22.79 -15.62 14.84
C THR A 16 21.40 -16.22 14.96
N VAL A 17 20.75 -16.02 16.11
CA VAL A 17 19.32 -16.29 16.26
C VAL A 17 18.59 -15.23 15.45
N THR A 18 18.13 -15.60 14.25
CA THR A 18 17.18 -14.78 13.47
C THR A 18 15.78 -15.25 13.84
N PHE A 19 15.06 -14.43 14.58
CA PHE A 19 13.62 -14.58 14.73
C PHE A 19 12.98 -14.10 13.42
N ALA A 20 12.45 -15.04 12.62
CA ALA A 20 11.51 -14.72 11.56
C ALA A 20 10.10 -14.96 12.14
N ASP A 21 9.29 -13.91 12.19
CA ASP A 21 7.95 -13.95 12.80
C ASP A 21 6.91 -14.58 11.88
N ASP A 22 6.08 -15.47 12.43
CA ASP A 22 5.05 -16.25 11.72
C ASP A 22 3.88 -15.40 11.17
N ASP A 23 3.69 -14.14 11.63
CA ASP A 23 2.54 -13.32 11.22
C ASP A 23 2.80 -12.42 9.99
N GLU A 24 4.07 -12.20 9.60
CA GLU A 24 4.41 -11.60 8.28
C GLU A 24 4.12 -12.57 7.12
N GLU A 25 3.76 -13.82 7.42
CA GLU A 25 3.49 -14.84 6.44
C GLU A 25 2.12 -14.65 5.75
N PHE A 26 1.11 -14.06 6.41
CA PHE A 26 -0.28 -14.12 5.91
C PHE A 26 -0.86 -12.81 5.40
N VAL A 27 -1.60 -12.89 4.28
CA VAL A 27 -2.46 -11.80 3.81
C VAL A 27 -3.62 -11.59 4.78
N THR A 28 -3.82 -10.35 5.22
CA THR A 28 -4.83 -9.96 6.19
C THR A 28 -5.96 -9.15 5.57
N CYS A 29 -7.12 -9.16 6.22
CA CYS A 29 -8.22 -8.29 5.83
C CYS A 29 -7.79 -6.82 5.83
N GLY A 30 -8.24 -6.08 4.81
CA GLY A 30 -7.94 -4.67 4.70
C GLY A 30 -6.53 -4.38 4.19
N SER A 31 -5.69 -5.41 3.97
CA SER A 31 -4.36 -5.23 3.39
C SER A 31 -4.45 -4.80 1.91
N ALA A 32 -3.52 -4.00 1.40
CA ALA A 32 -3.28 -3.89 -0.02
C ALA A 32 -2.05 -4.71 -0.42
N VAL A 33 -2.20 -5.47 -1.49
CA VAL A 33 -1.21 -6.43 -1.97
C VAL A 33 -0.92 -6.23 -3.46
N LYS A 34 0.25 -6.67 -3.90
CA LYS A 34 0.52 -6.92 -5.33
C LYS A 34 0.43 -8.41 -5.58
N LEU A 35 -0.20 -8.77 -6.70
CA LEU A 35 -0.36 -10.16 -7.11
C LEU A 35 0.50 -10.41 -8.34
N SER A 36 1.52 -11.27 -8.26
CA SER A 36 2.34 -11.62 -9.42
C SER A 36 1.88 -12.93 -10.04
N HIS A 37 1.73 -12.93 -11.36
CA HIS A 37 1.39 -14.09 -12.14
C HIS A 37 2.61 -15.04 -12.22
N TYR A 38 2.37 -16.32 -11.98
CA TYR A 38 3.38 -17.36 -12.09
C TYR A 38 3.04 -18.31 -13.24
N GLU A 39 3.85 -18.30 -14.31
CA GLU A 39 3.74 -19.24 -15.42
C GLU A 39 5.01 -20.09 -15.53
N SER A 40 4.91 -21.38 -15.21
CA SER A 40 6.06 -22.30 -15.11
C SER A 40 6.85 -22.51 -16.42
N LYS A 41 6.25 -22.18 -17.58
CA LYS A 41 6.85 -22.34 -18.92
C LYS A 41 7.26 -21.01 -19.55
N ALA A 42 7.10 -19.88 -18.86
CA ALA A 42 7.57 -18.60 -19.36
C ALA A 42 9.10 -18.65 -19.54
N GLN A 43 9.57 -18.36 -20.75
CA GLN A 43 10.99 -18.36 -21.10
C GLN A 43 11.78 -17.27 -20.34
N THR A 44 11.10 -16.38 -19.63
CA THR A 44 11.67 -15.33 -18.80
C THR A 44 11.26 -15.53 -17.33
N ARG A 45 12.20 -15.40 -16.39
CA ARG A 45 11.91 -15.31 -14.94
C ARG A 45 11.32 -13.95 -14.53
N GLN A 46 10.57 -13.31 -15.43
CA GLN A 46 10.07 -11.96 -15.23
C GLN A 46 8.69 -12.03 -14.58
N GLU A 47 8.54 -11.33 -13.46
CA GLU A 47 7.27 -11.27 -12.74
C GLU A 47 6.32 -10.30 -13.44
N HIS A 48 5.05 -10.71 -13.54
CA HIS A 48 3.98 -9.89 -14.11
C HIS A 48 2.92 -9.62 -13.04
N PHE A 49 2.84 -8.39 -12.54
CA PHE A 49 1.93 -7.98 -11.49
C PHE A 49 0.56 -7.61 -12.06
N LEU A 50 -0.52 -8.12 -11.46
CA LEU A 50 -1.89 -7.71 -11.75
C LEU A 50 -2.01 -6.20 -11.59
N ASN A 51 -2.48 -5.53 -12.63
CA ASN A 51 -2.42 -4.08 -12.78
C ASN A 51 -3.71 -3.55 -13.40
N SER A 52 -4.13 -2.36 -13.00
CA SER A 52 -5.22 -1.65 -13.68
C SER A 52 -4.81 -0.23 -14.06
N GLU A 53 -5.16 0.16 -15.29
CA GLU A 53 -4.91 1.51 -15.79
C GLU A 53 -6.23 2.29 -15.81
N GLY A 54 -6.22 3.58 -15.49
CA GLY A 54 -7.41 4.47 -15.54
C GLY A 54 -7.95 4.75 -16.95
N LYS A 55 -7.93 3.75 -17.84
CA LYS A 55 -8.24 3.82 -19.27
C LYS A 55 -9.11 2.62 -19.64
N ASN A 56 -9.82 2.72 -20.76
CA ASN A 56 -10.51 1.61 -21.41
C ASN A 56 -9.83 1.28 -22.75
N LEU A 57 -10.02 0.05 -23.25
CA LEU A 57 -9.40 -0.41 -24.50
C LEU A 57 -10.20 0.02 -25.74
N GLY A 58 -11.38 0.62 -25.57
CA GLY A 58 -12.31 0.92 -26.67
C GLY A 58 -12.91 -0.33 -27.34
N SER A 59 -12.78 -1.50 -26.69
CA SER A 59 -13.36 -2.78 -27.09
C SER A 59 -13.83 -3.54 -25.83
N GLY A 60 -14.36 -4.76 -25.98
CA GLY A 60 -14.90 -5.53 -24.85
C GLY A 60 -16.11 -4.83 -24.22
N SER A 61 -16.19 -4.84 -22.90
CA SER A 61 -17.27 -4.15 -22.16
C SER A 61 -17.12 -2.63 -22.09
N GLY A 62 -15.96 -2.08 -22.50
CA GLY A 62 -15.65 -0.65 -22.34
C GLY A 62 -15.32 -0.22 -20.89
N GLN A 63 -15.26 -1.18 -19.95
CA GLN A 63 -14.87 -0.95 -18.56
C GLN A 63 -13.37 -0.68 -18.42
N GLN A 64 -12.92 -0.36 -17.20
CA GLN A 64 -11.51 -0.07 -16.93
C GLN A 64 -10.65 -1.31 -17.23
N ILE A 65 -9.48 -1.10 -17.84
CA ILE A 65 -8.59 -2.20 -18.22
C ILE A 65 -7.93 -2.82 -16.99
N VAL A 66 -7.88 -4.15 -16.97
CA VAL A 66 -7.02 -4.95 -16.08
C VAL A 66 -6.07 -5.80 -16.93
N THR A 67 -4.79 -5.78 -16.56
CA THR A 67 -3.69 -6.45 -17.27
C THR A 67 -2.63 -6.95 -16.29
N ALA A 68 -1.55 -7.57 -16.75
CA ALA A 68 -0.37 -7.84 -15.92
C ALA A 68 0.90 -7.20 -16.48
N VAL A 69 1.66 -6.49 -15.63
CA VAL A 69 2.81 -5.63 -15.99
C VAL A 69 4.08 -6.03 -15.29
N THR A 70 5.23 -5.71 -15.86
CA THR A 70 6.54 -6.09 -15.31
C THR A 70 7.17 -5.04 -14.41
N SER A 71 6.44 -3.96 -14.10
CA SER A 71 6.94 -2.88 -13.24
C SER A 71 6.60 -3.17 -11.78
N PRO A 72 7.56 -3.64 -10.96
CA PRO A 72 7.28 -3.96 -9.56
C PRO A 72 7.06 -2.72 -8.70
N THR A 73 7.45 -1.53 -9.17
CA THR A 73 7.31 -0.25 -8.44
C THR A 73 5.99 0.46 -8.73
N THR A 74 5.22 0.04 -9.74
CA THR A 74 3.95 0.69 -10.08
C THR A 74 2.92 0.55 -8.95
N THR A 75 2.24 1.64 -8.60
CA THR A 75 1.11 1.63 -7.66
C THR A 75 -0.18 1.15 -8.31
N ASN A 76 -0.27 1.17 -9.65
CA ASN A 76 -1.40 0.59 -10.40
C ASN A 76 -1.54 -0.93 -10.22
N ALA A 77 -0.56 -1.57 -9.56
CA ALA A 77 -0.60 -2.98 -9.19
C ALA A 77 -1.05 -3.23 -7.75
N LEU A 78 -1.46 -2.19 -7.00
CA LEU A 78 -1.94 -2.32 -5.63
C LEU A 78 -3.44 -2.62 -5.59
N TRP A 79 -3.79 -3.71 -4.91
CA TRP A 79 -5.16 -4.19 -4.74
C TRP A 79 -5.49 -4.31 -3.27
N TRP A 80 -6.48 -3.55 -2.83
CA TRP A 80 -7.04 -3.59 -1.48
C TRP A 80 -7.97 -4.81 -1.32
N ILE A 81 -7.67 -5.65 -0.34
CA ILE A 81 -8.45 -6.83 0.01
C ILE A 81 -9.62 -6.46 0.92
N ARG A 82 -10.83 -6.74 0.46
CA ARG A 82 -12.10 -6.41 1.12
C ARG A 82 -13.04 -7.61 1.20
N GLY A 83 -14.08 -7.47 2.00
CA GLY A 83 -15.17 -8.46 2.05
C GLY A 83 -15.96 -8.50 0.74
N PRO A 84 -16.70 -9.59 0.51
CA PRO A 84 -17.54 -9.76 -0.68
C PRO A 84 -18.59 -8.65 -0.80
N ASN A 85 -19.14 -8.50 -1.99
CA ASN A 85 -20.38 -7.76 -2.16
C ASN A 85 -21.53 -8.52 -1.49
N ASP A 86 -22.43 -7.77 -0.86
CA ASP A 86 -23.63 -8.29 -0.19
C ASP A 86 -23.34 -9.52 0.72
N PRO A 87 -22.52 -9.37 1.77
CA PRO A 87 -22.13 -10.49 2.63
C PRO A 87 -23.32 -11.15 3.34
N GLU A 88 -24.41 -10.42 3.56
CA GLU A 88 -25.61 -10.90 4.25
C GLU A 88 -26.34 -12.00 3.47
N SER A 89 -26.28 -11.96 2.13
CA SER A 89 -26.90 -13.01 1.30
C SER A 89 -26.08 -14.30 1.22
N ARG A 90 -24.85 -14.33 1.74
CA ARG A 90 -23.87 -15.43 1.59
C ARG A 90 -23.66 -16.25 2.88
N PHE A 91 -24.74 -16.56 3.61
CA PHE A 91 -24.69 -17.19 4.94
C PHE A 91 -24.02 -18.58 5.02
N ASN A 92 -23.94 -19.32 3.92
CA ASN A 92 -23.33 -20.66 3.86
C ASN A 92 -21.88 -20.67 3.32
N GLU A 93 -21.29 -19.52 3.02
CA GLU A 93 -19.93 -19.42 2.48
C GLU A 93 -18.95 -18.91 3.54
N ILE A 94 -17.67 -19.21 3.32
CA ILE A 94 -16.58 -18.62 4.09
C ILE A 94 -16.36 -17.23 3.48
N LEU A 95 -16.50 -16.16 4.28
CA LEU A 95 -16.33 -14.79 3.82
C LEU A 95 -15.10 -14.17 4.46
N ALA A 96 -14.25 -13.52 3.67
CA ALA A 96 -13.19 -12.68 4.18
C ALA A 96 -13.77 -11.37 4.74
N CYS A 97 -13.03 -10.71 5.63
CA CYS A 97 -13.33 -9.34 6.05
C CYS A 97 -14.76 -9.13 6.57
N LYS A 98 -15.25 -10.05 7.41
CA LYS A 98 -16.54 -9.88 8.07
C LYS A 98 -16.47 -8.66 8.98
N SER A 99 -17.43 -7.75 8.86
CA SER A 99 -17.48 -6.51 9.65
C SER A 99 -17.39 -6.78 11.15
N GLY A 100 -16.67 -5.91 11.86
CA GLY A 100 -16.52 -6.01 13.32
C GLY A 100 -15.53 -7.07 13.81
N LYS A 101 -14.62 -7.54 12.94
CA LYS A 101 -13.49 -8.40 13.29
C LYS A 101 -12.17 -7.65 13.04
N PRO A 102 -11.10 -7.92 13.83
CA PRO A 102 -9.74 -7.43 13.60
C PRO A 102 -9.23 -7.61 12.16
N ALA A 103 -8.04 -7.10 11.86
CA ALA A 103 -7.30 -7.47 10.64
C ALA A 103 -6.94 -8.98 10.66
N GLU A 104 -7.92 -9.83 10.36
CA GLU A 104 -7.81 -11.30 10.40
C GLU A 104 -7.02 -11.82 9.20
N THR A 105 -6.26 -12.88 9.40
CA THR A 105 -5.65 -13.65 8.31
C THR A 105 -6.74 -14.29 7.47
N ILE A 106 -6.59 -14.26 6.15
CA ILE A 106 -7.67 -14.69 5.25
C ILE A 106 -7.64 -16.21 5.10
N GLN A 107 -8.71 -16.90 5.51
CA GLN A 107 -8.80 -18.36 5.37
C GLN A 107 -8.90 -18.77 3.89
N CYS A 108 -8.22 -19.85 3.50
CA CYS A 108 -8.41 -20.48 2.18
C CYS A 108 -9.88 -20.87 1.99
N GLY A 109 -10.42 -20.64 0.79
CA GLY A 109 -11.84 -20.84 0.50
C GLY A 109 -12.71 -19.62 0.78
N SER A 110 -12.17 -18.55 1.38
CA SER A 110 -12.93 -17.31 1.61
C SER A 110 -13.31 -16.63 0.31
N ILE A 111 -14.51 -16.04 0.28
CA ILE A 111 -14.93 -15.09 -0.75
C ILE A 111 -14.48 -13.69 -0.33
N LEU A 112 -13.88 -12.96 -1.26
CA LEU A 112 -13.32 -11.63 -1.06
C LEU A 112 -13.47 -10.77 -2.32
N ARG A 113 -13.19 -9.47 -2.18
CA ARG A 113 -13.03 -8.53 -3.29
C ARG A 113 -11.62 -7.96 -3.31
N LEU A 114 -11.16 -7.65 -4.51
CA LEU A 114 -9.93 -6.91 -4.75
C LEU A 114 -10.28 -5.56 -5.37
N THR A 115 -10.10 -4.48 -4.62
CA THR A 115 -10.36 -3.11 -5.10
C THR A 115 -9.04 -2.48 -5.53
N HIS A 116 -8.95 -2.06 -6.79
CA HIS A 116 -7.77 -1.36 -7.28
C HIS A 116 -7.59 -0.04 -6.51
N LEU A 117 -6.44 0.14 -5.88
CA LEU A 117 -6.24 1.22 -4.91
C LEU A 117 -6.34 2.61 -5.56
N ASN A 118 -5.87 2.75 -6.80
CA ASN A 118 -5.78 4.06 -7.45
C ASN A 118 -7.12 4.55 -8.03
N SER A 119 -7.98 3.63 -8.49
CA SER A 119 -9.27 3.98 -9.10
C SER A 119 -10.48 3.63 -8.24
N LEU A 120 -10.29 2.91 -7.13
CA LEU A 120 -11.35 2.34 -6.29
C LEU A 120 -12.39 1.53 -7.08
N ARG A 121 -11.97 0.97 -8.21
CA ARG A 121 -12.76 0.04 -9.02
C ARG A 121 -12.38 -1.38 -8.66
N ASN A 122 -13.34 -2.30 -8.71
CA ASN A 122 -13.16 -3.68 -8.27
C ASN A 122 -12.68 -4.56 -9.42
N LEU A 123 -11.85 -5.56 -9.11
CA LEU A 123 -11.51 -6.63 -10.03
C LEU A 123 -12.79 -7.40 -10.34
N HIS A 124 -13.18 -7.42 -11.61
CA HIS A 124 -14.51 -7.84 -12.02
C HIS A 124 -14.43 -8.80 -13.20
N SER A 125 -15.42 -9.70 -13.31
CA SER A 125 -15.59 -10.53 -14.50
C SER A 125 -17.07 -10.77 -14.80
N HIS A 126 -17.41 -10.88 -16.08
CA HIS A 126 -18.78 -11.09 -16.56
C HIS A 126 -18.76 -11.79 -17.92
N ASP A 127 -19.93 -12.11 -18.50
CA ASP A 127 -20.02 -12.85 -19.77
C ASP A 127 -19.75 -11.99 -21.02
N VAL A 128 -18.53 -11.45 -21.12
CA VAL A 128 -17.97 -10.76 -22.29
C VAL A 128 -16.65 -11.43 -22.63
N ARG A 129 -16.32 -11.50 -23.93
CA ARG A 129 -15.07 -12.12 -24.38
C ARG A 129 -13.90 -11.16 -24.24
N SER A 130 -12.78 -11.67 -23.73
CA SER A 130 -11.52 -10.93 -23.67
C SER A 130 -10.99 -10.59 -25.08
N PRO A 131 -10.35 -9.42 -25.26
CA PRO A 131 -9.93 -8.92 -26.57
C PRO A 131 -9.00 -9.85 -27.37
N LEU A 132 -8.03 -10.50 -26.72
CA LEU A 132 -6.97 -11.29 -27.36
C LEU A 132 -7.22 -12.80 -27.24
N SER A 133 -7.35 -13.34 -26.02
CA SER A 133 -7.50 -14.79 -25.80
C SER A 133 -8.89 -15.34 -26.13
N ARG A 134 -9.91 -14.47 -26.26
CA ARG A 134 -11.33 -14.84 -26.42
C ARG A 134 -11.89 -15.69 -25.27
N GLN A 135 -11.22 -15.65 -24.12
CA GLN A 135 -11.69 -16.18 -22.84
C GLN A 135 -12.71 -15.21 -22.23
N GLN A 136 -13.01 -15.29 -20.94
CA GLN A 136 -13.86 -14.30 -20.28
C GLN A 136 -13.06 -13.03 -19.96
N GLU A 137 -13.68 -11.86 -20.15
CA GLU A 137 -13.06 -10.58 -19.82
C GLU A 137 -12.90 -10.42 -18.30
N VAL A 138 -11.77 -9.82 -17.91
CA VAL A 138 -11.52 -9.33 -16.55
C VAL A 138 -11.24 -7.83 -16.65
N SER A 139 -11.92 -7.05 -15.82
CA SER A 139 -11.97 -5.59 -15.91
C SER A 139 -11.98 -4.94 -14.53
N GLY A 140 -11.86 -3.61 -14.50
CA GLY A 140 -12.07 -2.78 -13.31
C GLY A 140 -13.47 -2.16 -13.34
N TYR A 141 -14.32 -2.53 -12.40
CA TYR A 141 -15.74 -2.18 -12.38
C TYR A 141 -16.15 -1.24 -11.23
N GLY A 142 -17.30 -0.59 -11.35
CA GLY A 142 -17.86 0.35 -10.37
C GLY A 142 -17.72 1.82 -10.78
N GLN A 143 -17.98 2.74 -9.85
CA GLN A 143 -17.89 4.20 -10.09
C GLN A 143 -16.61 4.83 -9.53
N GLY A 144 -15.74 4.02 -8.92
CA GLY A 144 -14.57 4.50 -8.18
C GLY A 144 -14.90 4.90 -6.74
N ASP A 145 -15.88 4.22 -6.16
CA ASP A 145 -16.33 4.30 -4.77
C ASP A 145 -16.08 2.98 -4.00
N GLY A 146 -15.54 1.96 -4.67
CA GLY A 146 -15.33 0.63 -4.12
C GLY A 146 -16.62 -0.17 -3.88
N VAL A 147 -17.78 0.25 -4.40
CA VAL A 147 -19.07 -0.43 -4.16
C VAL A 147 -19.29 -1.57 -5.16
N GLY A 148 -19.32 -1.28 -6.45
CA GLY A 148 -19.45 -2.29 -7.52
C GLY A 148 -20.66 -3.23 -7.38
N ASP A 149 -20.53 -4.51 -7.76
CA ASP A 149 -21.61 -5.52 -7.70
C ASP A 149 -21.09 -6.97 -7.47
N ASN A 150 -21.97 -7.96 -7.65
CA ASN A 150 -21.65 -9.38 -7.39
C ASN A 150 -20.59 -9.97 -8.34
N GLY A 151 -20.40 -9.39 -9.53
CA GLY A 151 -19.33 -9.81 -10.46
C GLY A 151 -17.92 -9.40 -10.01
N ASP A 152 -17.81 -8.79 -8.83
CA ASP A 152 -16.55 -8.42 -8.20
C ASP A 152 -16.01 -9.49 -7.24
N ASP A 153 -16.79 -10.53 -6.97
CA ASP A 153 -16.49 -11.49 -5.90
C ASP A 153 -15.65 -12.67 -6.40
N TRP A 154 -14.56 -12.94 -5.67
CA TRP A 154 -13.62 -14.01 -5.97
C TRP A 154 -13.45 -14.92 -4.77
N LYS A 155 -13.48 -16.23 -5.01
CA LYS A 155 -13.15 -17.26 -4.03
C LYS A 155 -11.66 -17.56 -4.06
N LEU A 156 -11.00 -17.36 -2.93
CA LEU A 156 -9.59 -17.69 -2.73
C LEU A 156 -9.39 -19.21 -2.68
N ILE A 157 -8.46 -19.73 -3.46
CA ILE A 157 -8.07 -21.14 -3.45
C ILE A 157 -6.58 -21.21 -3.11
N CYS A 158 -6.26 -21.75 -1.93
CA CYS A 158 -4.90 -21.98 -1.44
C CYS A 158 -4.82 -23.26 -0.59
N ASN A 159 -3.61 -23.70 -0.25
CA ASN A 159 -3.35 -25.02 0.34
C ASN A 159 -3.01 -25.01 1.84
N SER A 160 -2.69 -23.85 2.41
CA SER A 160 -2.07 -23.71 3.74
C SER A 160 -3.03 -23.30 4.85
N GLY A 161 -4.33 -23.58 4.66
CA GLY A 161 -5.39 -23.20 5.61
C GLY A 161 -5.74 -21.70 5.55
N HIS A 162 -4.73 -20.83 5.51
CA HIS A 162 -4.86 -19.38 5.33
C HIS A 162 -4.01 -18.89 4.14
N TRP A 163 -4.28 -17.68 3.67
CA TRP A 163 -3.59 -17.08 2.53
C TRP A 163 -2.19 -16.64 2.91
N LYS A 164 -1.20 -17.47 2.59
CA LYS A 164 0.21 -17.14 2.78
C LYS A 164 0.78 -16.33 1.63
N ARG A 165 1.55 -15.29 1.94
CA ARG A 165 2.41 -14.54 1.02
C ARG A 165 3.50 -15.48 0.48
N GLY A 166 3.93 -15.25 -0.76
CA GLY A 166 4.93 -16.09 -1.42
C GLY A 166 4.47 -17.51 -1.75
N GLU A 167 3.29 -17.95 -1.32
CA GLU A 167 2.67 -19.20 -1.73
C GLU A 167 1.73 -19.03 -2.92
N MET A 168 1.66 -20.07 -3.75
CA MET A 168 0.76 -20.08 -4.89
C MET A 168 -0.69 -20.14 -4.42
N PHE A 169 -1.49 -19.25 -4.97
CA PHE A 169 -2.94 -19.24 -4.82
C PHE A 169 -3.60 -19.04 -6.18
N GLN A 170 -4.92 -19.22 -6.21
CA GLN A 170 -5.76 -18.97 -7.37
C GLN A 170 -7.01 -18.22 -6.91
N LEU A 171 -7.61 -17.45 -7.82
CA LEU A 171 -8.89 -16.79 -7.59
C LEU A 171 -9.92 -17.37 -8.55
N LEU A 172 -11.02 -17.88 -8.01
CA LEU A 172 -12.16 -18.36 -8.77
C LEU A 172 -13.28 -17.34 -8.70
N HIS A 173 -13.64 -16.75 -9.83
CA HIS A 173 -14.77 -15.84 -9.92
C HIS A 173 -16.05 -16.56 -9.48
N VAL A 174 -16.78 -15.96 -8.54
CA VAL A 174 -17.88 -16.65 -7.87
C VAL A 174 -19.02 -16.96 -8.82
N ASP A 175 -19.42 -16.00 -9.66
CA ASP A 175 -20.62 -16.15 -10.48
C ASP A 175 -20.36 -17.02 -11.72
N SER A 176 -19.26 -16.76 -12.44
CA SER A 176 -18.96 -17.44 -13.70
C SER A 176 -18.15 -18.73 -13.57
N LYS A 177 -17.64 -19.03 -12.36
CA LYS A 177 -16.73 -20.15 -12.09
C LYS A 177 -15.50 -20.15 -13.01
N ARG A 178 -15.01 -18.97 -13.39
CA ARG A 178 -13.77 -18.79 -14.15
C ARG A 178 -12.63 -18.44 -13.22
N TYR A 179 -11.47 -19.06 -13.44
CA TYR A 179 -10.24 -18.73 -12.73
C TYR A 179 -9.62 -17.47 -13.31
N LEU A 180 -9.14 -16.57 -12.46
CA LEU A 180 -8.30 -15.44 -12.87
C LEU A 180 -7.00 -15.98 -13.44
N GLY A 181 -6.69 -15.65 -14.69
CA GLY A 181 -5.45 -16.06 -15.32
C GLY A 181 -4.82 -15.00 -16.20
N ALA A 182 -3.57 -15.25 -16.56
CA ALA A 182 -2.81 -14.50 -17.55
C ALA A 182 -1.95 -15.48 -18.36
N SER A 183 -1.31 -15.01 -19.43
CA SER A 183 -0.39 -15.82 -20.23
C SER A 183 0.63 -14.96 -20.93
N SER A 184 1.91 -15.36 -20.90
CA SER A 184 2.99 -14.73 -21.65
C SER A 184 2.78 -14.76 -23.17
N THR A 185 1.96 -15.70 -23.68
CA THR A 185 1.61 -15.81 -25.11
C THR A 185 0.52 -14.83 -25.57
N VAL A 186 -0.18 -14.18 -24.64
CA VAL A 186 -1.29 -13.28 -24.93
C VAL A 186 -0.94 -11.87 -24.45
N LYS A 187 -0.08 -11.21 -25.24
CA LYS A 187 0.53 -9.92 -24.92
C LYS A 187 0.02 -8.83 -25.87
N PHE A 188 -0.23 -7.64 -25.33
CA PHE A 188 -0.56 -6.48 -26.14
C PHE A 188 0.68 -5.96 -26.87
N THR A 189 0.58 -5.84 -28.19
CA THR A 189 1.63 -5.38 -29.09
C THR A 189 1.06 -4.31 -30.02
N HIS A 190 1.92 -3.60 -30.75
CA HIS A 190 1.45 -2.65 -31.76
C HIS A 190 0.59 -3.31 -32.86
N GLN A 191 0.75 -4.62 -33.11
CA GLN A 191 -0.01 -5.33 -34.13
C GLN A 191 -1.47 -5.56 -33.72
N ASN A 192 -1.74 -5.82 -32.44
CA ASN A 192 -3.09 -6.15 -31.95
C ASN A 192 -3.78 -4.99 -31.21
N CYS A 193 -3.03 -3.98 -30.75
CA CYS A 193 -3.52 -2.84 -29.97
C CYS A 193 -3.28 -1.49 -30.67
N GLY A 194 -2.63 -1.50 -31.83
CA GLY A 194 -2.34 -0.30 -32.62
C GLY A 194 -1.11 0.50 -32.15
N HIS A 195 -0.79 1.55 -32.88
CA HIS A 195 0.41 2.38 -32.62
C HIS A 195 0.34 3.14 -31.29
N ASN A 196 -0.85 3.57 -30.86
CA ASN A 196 -1.05 4.33 -29.62
C ASN A 196 -1.52 3.45 -28.45
N CYS A 197 -1.12 2.18 -28.43
CA CYS A 197 -1.55 1.23 -27.41
C CYS A 197 -1.15 1.70 -25.99
N PRO A 198 -2.12 1.99 -25.10
CA PRO A 198 -1.82 2.52 -23.77
C PRO A 198 -1.22 1.48 -22.81
N ILE A 199 -1.30 0.20 -23.17
CA ILE A 199 -0.91 -0.97 -22.38
C ILE A 199 0.08 -1.84 -23.16
N LEU A 200 0.91 -1.21 -24.01
CA LEU A 200 1.90 -1.91 -24.82
C LEU A 200 2.79 -2.79 -23.92
N ASN A 201 3.00 -4.03 -24.33
CA ASN A 201 3.74 -5.06 -23.62
C ASN A 201 3.10 -5.62 -22.34
N HIS A 202 1.90 -5.20 -21.98
CA HIS A 202 1.18 -5.84 -20.89
C HIS A 202 0.67 -7.22 -21.32
N LEU A 203 0.53 -8.15 -20.38
CA LEU A 203 -0.21 -9.39 -20.62
C LEU A 203 -1.70 -9.15 -20.45
N GLU A 204 -2.52 -9.82 -21.27
CA GLU A 204 -3.94 -9.90 -21.03
C GLU A 204 -4.21 -10.73 -19.77
N VAL A 205 -5.08 -10.19 -18.90
CA VAL A 205 -5.67 -10.92 -17.79
C VAL A 205 -7.09 -11.30 -18.19
N PHE A 206 -7.48 -12.54 -17.90
CA PHE A 206 -8.73 -13.14 -18.39
C PHE A 206 -9.30 -14.16 -17.39
N GLY A 207 -10.60 -14.43 -17.50
CA GLY A 207 -11.29 -15.50 -16.79
C GLY A 207 -11.28 -16.79 -17.62
N ARG A 208 -10.61 -17.84 -17.13
CA ARG A 208 -10.48 -19.14 -17.81
C ARG A 208 -11.28 -20.25 -17.13
N ALA A 209 -11.76 -21.22 -17.91
CA ALA A 209 -12.52 -22.35 -17.37
C ALA A 209 -11.68 -23.33 -16.54
N GLN A 210 -10.41 -23.51 -16.92
CA GLN A 210 -9.57 -24.58 -16.40
C GLN A 210 -8.70 -24.11 -15.24
N LYS A 211 -8.60 -24.97 -14.22
CA LYS A 211 -7.66 -24.84 -13.10
C LYS A 211 -6.29 -25.39 -13.53
N ASP A 212 -5.44 -24.54 -14.08
CA ASP A 212 -4.11 -24.92 -14.56
C ASP A 212 -3.07 -23.82 -14.29
N ASN A 213 -1.86 -23.99 -14.83
CA ASN A 213 -0.71 -23.15 -14.49
C ASN A 213 -0.89 -21.67 -14.86
N TYR A 214 -1.82 -21.33 -15.74
CA TYR A 214 -2.12 -19.95 -16.10
C TYR A 214 -2.97 -19.22 -15.06
N ALA A 215 -3.57 -19.96 -14.12
CA ALA A 215 -4.38 -19.42 -13.02
C ALA A 215 -3.56 -19.22 -11.74
N ASN A 216 -2.24 -19.45 -11.77
CA ASN A 216 -1.40 -19.37 -10.58
C ASN A 216 -0.90 -17.93 -10.36
N TRP A 217 -1.06 -17.49 -9.12
CA TRP A 217 -0.63 -16.18 -8.64
C TRP A 217 0.13 -16.31 -7.32
N LEU A 218 0.95 -15.33 -7.02
CA LEU A 218 1.68 -15.17 -5.76
C LEU A 218 1.34 -13.80 -5.18
N ALA A 219 1.06 -13.74 -3.88
CA ALA A 219 0.90 -12.46 -3.19
C ALA A 219 2.27 -11.99 -2.70
N SER A 220 2.72 -10.83 -3.18
CA SER A 220 4.00 -10.25 -2.79
C SER A 220 3.88 -9.54 -1.44
N CYS A 221 4.93 -9.64 -0.61
CA CYS A 221 5.17 -8.65 0.44
C CYS A 221 5.62 -7.34 -0.24
N LEU A 222 5.13 -6.17 0.18
CA LEU A 222 5.44 -4.89 -0.50
C LEU A 222 6.95 -4.57 -0.49
N ILE A 223 7.72 -5.21 0.37
CA ILE A 223 9.19 -5.14 0.44
C ILE A 223 9.90 -5.96 -0.67
N TYR A 224 9.31 -7.05 -1.19
CA TYR A 224 10.02 -7.99 -2.07
C TYR A 224 10.32 -7.46 -3.49
N ALA A 225 9.74 -6.32 -3.86
CA ALA A 225 9.95 -5.70 -5.16
C ALA A 225 11.30 -4.97 -5.31
N ILE A 226 11.98 -4.62 -4.20
CA ILE A 226 13.14 -3.70 -4.24
C ILE A 226 14.44 -4.34 -3.73
N VAL A 227 14.40 -5.42 -2.94
CA VAL A 227 15.61 -6.10 -2.47
C VAL A 227 15.79 -7.47 -3.13
N ARG A 228 16.34 -7.49 -4.35
CA ARG A 228 17.03 -8.69 -4.85
C ARG A 228 18.48 -8.68 -4.37
N ILE A 229 18.75 -9.30 -3.23
CA ILE A 229 20.03 -9.98 -3.02
C ILE A 229 19.72 -11.43 -2.60
N GLN A 230 20.44 -12.34 -3.24
CA GLN A 230 20.24 -13.78 -3.28
C GLN A 230 20.10 -14.43 -1.89
N GLN A 231 19.12 -15.32 -1.71
CA GLN A 231 19.36 -16.73 -1.35
C GLN A 231 18.05 -17.54 -1.31
N GLN A 232 18.10 -18.76 -1.86
CA GLN A 232 17.05 -19.78 -1.76
C GLN A 232 17.24 -20.56 -0.47
N VAL A 233 16.21 -20.79 0.34
CA VAL A 233 16.01 -22.06 1.05
C VAL A 233 14.51 -22.26 1.39
N SER A 234 14.02 -23.48 1.19
CA SER A 234 12.72 -24.01 1.59
C SER A 234 12.74 -24.55 3.03
N HIS A 235 11.62 -24.54 3.78
CA HIS A 235 11.00 -25.69 4.48
C HIS A 235 9.88 -25.24 5.45
N SER A 236 8.86 -26.09 5.55
CA SER A 236 7.59 -26.02 6.30
C SER A 236 7.68 -26.46 7.77
N PHE A 237 6.84 -25.96 8.70
CA PHE A 237 6.17 -26.76 9.78
C PHE A 237 5.09 -25.96 10.57
N GLY A 238 3.88 -26.55 10.70
CA GLY A 238 3.10 -26.76 11.95
C GLY A 238 2.49 -25.59 12.77
N CYS A 239 1.15 -25.49 12.77
CA CYS A 239 0.32 -24.55 13.54
C CYS A 239 -0.23 -25.16 14.85
N ALA A 240 -0.43 -24.34 15.90
CA ALA A 240 -1.25 -24.68 17.08
C ALA A 240 -2.26 -23.56 17.39
N ALA A 241 -3.52 -23.99 17.53
CA ALA A 241 -4.73 -23.18 17.65
C ALA A 241 -4.89 -22.45 18.98
N PHE A 242 -5.64 -21.34 19.02
CA PHE A 242 -6.54 -21.03 20.14
C PHE A 242 -7.78 -20.23 19.72
N ASN A 243 -8.90 -20.64 20.32
CA ASN A 243 -10.24 -20.09 20.22
C ASN A 243 -10.43 -18.88 21.15
N ASN A 244 -11.47 -18.11 20.80
CA ASN A 244 -12.33 -17.27 21.64
C ASN A 244 -12.00 -15.77 21.64
N CYS A 245 -12.95 -14.94 21.16
CA CYS A 245 -13.34 -13.61 21.65
C CYS A 245 -14.46 -13.05 20.74
N TYR A 246 -15.62 -12.66 21.28
CA TYR A 246 -15.92 -11.35 21.89
C TYR A 246 -15.94 -10.20 20.84
N LYS A 247 -17.00 -9.38 20.94
CA LYS A 247 -17.20 -8.12 20.19
C LYS A 247 -15.95 -7.22 20.31
N ASP A 248 -15.61 -6.41 19.28
CA ASP A 248 -15.21 -4.98 19.41
C ASP A 248 -14.18 -4.40 18.39
N ASP A 249 -14.31 -3.07 18.20
CA ASP A 249 -13.31 -1.98 18.17
C ASP A 249 -12.15 -1.87 17.16
N ASP A 250 -11.82 -2.87 16.34
CA ASP A 250 -10.55 -2.80 15.57
C ASP A 250 -10.58 -1.96 14.28
N GLU A 251 -11.74 -1.66 13.72
CA GLU A 251 -11.87 -0.72 12.60
C GLU A 251 -11.60 0.74 13.01
N GLU A 252 -11.61 1.06 14.31
CA GLU A 252 -11.41 2.40 14.83
C GLU A 252 -9.93 2.82 14.81
N PHE A 253 -8.96 1.89 14.87
CA PHE A 253 -7.56 2.24 15.09
C PHE A 253 -6.72 2.33 13.81
N VAL A 254 -5.69 3.17 13.84
CA VAL A 254 -4.60 3.16 12.87
C VAL A 254 -3.57 2.13 13.32
N THR A 255 -3.22 1.24 12.40
CA THR A 255 -2.29 0.14 12.70
C THR A 255 -1.02 0.25 11.87
N CYS A 256 0.06 -0.31 12.39
CA CYS A 256 1.33 -0.42 11.69
C CYS A 256 1.17 -1.02 10.31
N GLY A 257 1.88 -0.49 9.32
CA GLY A 257 1.68 -0.87 7.93
C GLY A 257 0.51 -0.16 7.24
N SER A 258 -0.42 0.50 7.93
CA SER A 258 -1.55 1.13 7.19
C SER A 258 -1.12 2.21 6.21
N ALA A 259 -1.62 2.19 4.97
CA ALA A 259 -1.72 3.37 4.13
C ALA A 259 -2.94 4.19 4.53
N VAL A 260 -2.70 5.42 4.96
CA VAL A 260 -3.72 6.34 5.42
C VAL A 260 -3.78 7.59 4.55
N LYS A 261 -4.96 8.23 4.52
CA LYS A 261 -5.13 9.62 4.09
C LYS A 261 -5.24 10.51 5.31
N LEU A 262 -4.49 11.60 5.31
CA LEU A 262 -4.44 12.54 6.42
C LEU A 262 -5.14 13.83 5.98
N SER A 263 -6.23 14.22 6.63
CA SER A 263 -6.93 15.48 6.36
C SER A 263 -6.61 16.55 7.39
N HIS A 264 -6.64 17.79 6.94
CA HIS A 264 -6.41 19.00 7.72
C HIS A 264 -7.65 19.91 7.62
N TYR A 265 -8.06 20.46 8.76
CA TYR A 265 -9.18 21.39 8.88
C TYR A 265 -8.74 22.69 9.54
N GLU A 266 -8.94 23.81 8.84
CA GLU A 266 -8.86 25.11 9.49
C GLU A 266 -10.21 25.50 10.10
N SER A 267 -10.25 25.49 11.44
CA SER A 267 -11.40 25.85 12.28
C SER A 267 -12.11 27.19 11.99
N LYS A 268 -11.54 28.09 11.17
CA LYS A 268 -12.06 29.46 10.94
C LYS A 268 -12.76 29.68 9.59
N ALA A 269 -12.84 28.66 8.73
CA ALA A 269 -13.54 28.81 7.44
C ALA A 269 -15.05 28.48 7.60
N GLN A 270 -15.92 29.38 7.15
CA GLN A 270 -17.39 29.20 7.10
C GLN A 270 -17.86 27.99 6.25
N THR A 271 -16.91 27.34 5.56
CA THR A 271 -17.08 26.03 4.93
C THR A 271 -15.89 25.19 5.38
N LYS A 272 -16.12 24.03 6.00
CA LYS A 272 -15.07 23.05 6.32
C LYS A 272 -14.48 22.54 5.00
N LYS A 273 -13.49 23.23 4.45
CA LYS A 273 -12.73 22.72 3.30
C LYS A 273 -11.60 21.86 3.84
N GLU A 274 -11.82 20.55 3.78
CA GLU A 274 -10.80 19.54 4.02
C GLU A 274 -9.67 19.69 3.02
N HIS A 275 -8.44 19.60 3.51
CA HIS A 275 -7.26 19.50 2.67
C HIS A 275 -6.47 18.27 3.09
N PHE A 276 -6.09 17.44 2.13
CA PHE A 276 -5.40 16.18 2.37
C PHE A 276 -3.91 16.35 2.15
N LEU A 277 -3.09 15.80 3.05
CA LEU A 277 -1.64 15.73 2.88
C LEU A 277 -1.32 14.98 1.59
N SER A 278 -0.62 15.64 0.68
CA SER A 278 -0.44 15.17 -0.69
C SER A 278 0.97 15.45 -1.20
N SER A 279 1.50 14.54 -2.01
CA SER A 279 2.82 14.66 -2.64
C SER A 279 2.76 14.37 -4.14
N GLU A 280 3.28 15.30 -4.95
CA GLU A 280 3.30 15.15 -6.40
C GLU A 280 4.57 14.42 -6.85
N THR A 281 4.42 13.29 -7.55
CA THR A 281 5.56 12.43 -7.92
C THR A 281 6.47 13.09 -8.95
N GLY A 282 7.77 13.17 -8.64
CA GLY A 282 8.77 13.79 -9.50
C GLY A 282 8.63 15.30 -9.66
N LYS A 283 7.90 15.97 -8.76
CA LYS A 283 7.77 17.43 -8.74
C LYS A 283 8.53 18.04 -7.56
N GLN A 284 9.18 19.16 -7.83
CA GLN A 284 9.87 20.01 -6.86
C GLN A 284 9.54 21.47 -7.17
N LEU A 285 9.72 22.37 -6.20
CA LEU A 285 9.41 23.80 -6.35
C LEU A 285 10.50 24.62 -7.04
N GLY A 286 11.68 24.04 -7.31
CA GLY A 286 12.83 24.79 -7.82
C GLY A 286 13.38 25.83 -6.82
N SER A 287 12.97 25.72 -5.56
CA SER A 287 13.41 26.50 -4.40
C SER A 287 13.40 25.58 -3.16
N GLY A 288 13.84 26.07 -2.00
CA GLY A 288 13.98 25.23 -0.80
C GLY A 288 15.11 24.22 -0.96
N SER A 289 14.93 23.00 -0.43
CA SER A 289 15.91 21.92 -0.53
C SER A 289 16.00 21.27 -1.92
N GLY A 290 15.02 21.53 -2.79
CA GLY A 290 14.89 20.82 -4.07
C GLY A 290 14.38 19.37 -3.95
N GLN A 291 13.99 18.94 -2.75
CA GLN A 291 13.38 17.63 -2.54
C GLN A 291 11.95 17.57 -3.13
N GLN A 292 11.36 16.37 -3.14
CA GLN A 292 10.00 16.20 -3.65
C GLN A 292 9.04 17.05 -2.83
N ILE A 293 8.10 17.71 -3.50
CA ILE A 293 7.16 18.60 -2.84
C ILE A 293 6.07 17.85 -2.06
N VAL A 294 5.79 18.31 -0.84
CA VAL A 294 4.64 17.92 -0.03
C VAL A 294 3.75 19.14 0.23
N THR A 295 2.44 18.96 0.08
CA THR A 295 1.42 20.02 0.16
C THR A 295 0.13 19.50 0.78
N ALA A 296 -0.88 20.36 0.99
CA ALA A 296 -2.24 19.92 1.33
C ALA A 296 -3.26 20.41 0.30
N VAL A 297 -4.14 19.53 -0.20
CA VAL A 297 -5.06 19.82 -1.32
C VAL A 297 -6.46 19.28 -1.06
N ALA A 298 -7.51 19.99 -1.50
CA ALA A 298 -8.89 19.61 -1.19
C ALA A 298 -9.39 18.37 -1.92
N ASN A 299 -8.98 18.15 -3.16
CA ASN A 299 -9.40 17.01 -3.98
C ASN A 299 -8.17 16.30 -4.55
N PRO A 300 -7.37 15.63 -3.71
CA PRO A 300 -6.21 14.89 -4.21
C PRO A 300 -6.69 13.74 -5.10
N THR A 301 -5.84 13.32 -6.03
CA THR A 301 -5.97 11.96 -6.56
C THR A 301 -5.71 10.97 -5.43
N VAL A 302 -6.24 9.75 -5.52
CA VAL A 302 -6.06 8.76 -4.44
C VAL A 302 -4.57 8.49 -4.18
N THR A 303 -3.76 8.42 -5.23
CA THR A 303 -2.32 8.10 -5.14
C THR A 303 -1.48 9.18 -4.49
N THR A 304 -1.79 10.46 -4.72
CA THR A 304 -0.96 11.56 -4.20
C THR A 304 -1.16 11.75 -2.69
N ALA A 305 -2.25 11.25 -2.11
CA ALA A 305 -2.60 11.44 -0.70
C ALA A 305 -2.46 10.19 0.19
N LEU A 306 -1.93 9.08 -0.34
CA LEU A 306 -1.73 7.85 0.45
C LEU A 306 -0.34 7.80 1.09
N TRP A 307 -0.33 7.62 2.39
CA TRP A 307 0.88 7.58 3.22
C TRP A 307 0.94 6.28 4.01
N TRP A 308 1.94 5.47 3.75
CA TRP A 308 2.22 4.22 4.42
C TRP A 308 2.88 4.46 5.78
N ILE A 309 2.25 4.00 6.86
CA ILE A 309 2.74 4.11 8.22
C ILE A 309 3.75 3.01 8.51
N ARG A 310 4.95 3.40 8.88
CA ARG A 310 6.09 2.51 9.16
C ARG A 310 6.76 2.88 10.48
N GLY A 311 7.60 1.98 10.96
CA GLY A 311 8.51 2.29 12.07
C GLY A 311 9.50 3.40 11.70
N PRO A 312 10.15 4.01 12.71
CA PRO A 312 11.17 5.02 12.48
C PRO A 312 12.34 4.49 11.66
N ASN A 313 13.13 5.39 11.06
CA ASN A 313 14.24 5.03 10.20
C ASN A 313 15.31 4.18 10.92
N ASP A 314 15.70 4.60 12.13
CA ASP A 314 16.63 3.89 13.00
C ASP A 314 16.01 3.79 14.42
N PRO A 315 15.19 2.77 14.70
CA PRO A 315 14.52 2.61 15.98
C PRO A 315 15.49 2.50 17.17
N GLU A 316 16.67 1.92 16.98
CA GLU A 316 17.67 1.74 18.02
C GLU A 316 18.27 3.07 18.45
N SER A 317 18.48 4.00 17.51
CA SER A 317 18.96 5.36 17.82
C SER A 317 17.99 6.19 18.67
N ARG A 318 16.72 5.80 18.76
CA ARG A 318 15.69 6.51 19.54
C ARG A 318 15.69 6.14 21.03
N GLY A 319 16.56 5.22 21.46
CA GLY A 319 16.80 4.91 22.87
C GLY A 319 15.53 4.44 23.61
N ASN A 320 15.16 5.14 24.68
CA ASN A 320 14.01 4.79 25.53
C ASN A 320 12.67 5.37 25.03
N GLU A 321 12.65 6.03 23.86
CA GLU A 321 11.40 6.52 23.28
C GLU A 321 10.50 5.35 22.86
N ILE A 322 9.19 5.61 22.87
CA ILE A 322 8.23 4.65 22.34
C ILE A 322 8.34 4.71 20.81
N VAL A 323 8.57 3.58 20.16
CA VAL A 323 8.64 3.47 18.70
C VAL A 323 7.50 2.59 18.20
N ALA A 324 6.87 3.01 17.10
CA ALA A 324 5.82 2.25 16.45
C ALA A 324 6.42 1.16 15.56
N CYS A 325 5.64 0.12 15.30
CA CYS A 325 5.90 -0.90 14.27
C CYS A 325 7.22 -1.61 14.51
N LYS A 326 7.41 -2.06 15.76
CA LYS A 326 8.51 -2.95 16.10
C LYS A 326 8.33 -4.24 15.30
N SER A 327 9.42 -4.74 14.74
CA SER A 327 9.42 -5.97 13.94
C SER A 327 8.66 -7.08 14.66
N GLY A 328 7.79 -7.78 13.92
CA GLY A 328 7.12 -8.98 14.41
C GLY A 328 5.64 -8.89 14.76
N LYS A 329 5.01 -7.71 14.66
CA LYS A 329 3.56 -7.57 14.92
C LYS A 329 2.85 -6.84 13.79
N PRO A 330 2.35 -7.55 12.77
CA PRO A 330 1.53 -6.91 11.73
C PRO A 330 0.24 -6.37 12.35
N ALA A 331 -0.24 -5.27 11.80
CA ALA A 331 -1.46 -4.60 12.24
C ALA A 331 -1.49 -4.23 13.74
N GLU A 332 -0.33 -4.04 14.38
CA GLU A 332 -0.26 -3.51 15.75
C GLU A 332 -0.90 -2.10 15.82
N LYS A 333 -1.77 -1.89 16.80
CA LYS A 333 -2.35 -0.57 17.11
C LYS A 333 -1.23 0.39 17.52
N ILE A 334 -1.20 1.57 16.92
CA ILE A 334 -0.12 2.52 17.19
C ILE A 334 -0.41 3.27 18.49
N GLN A 335 0.46 3.14 19.50
CA GLN A 335 0.30 3.84 20.77
C GLN A 335 0.53 5.36 20.60
N CYS A 336 -0.30 6.20 21.24
CA CYS A 336 -0.05 7.64 21.31
C CYS A 336 1.32 7.92 21.96
N GLY A 337 2.09 8.84 21.38
CA GLY A 337 3.46 9.14 21.81
C GLY A 337 4.54 8.33 21.08
N SER A 338 4.17 7.36 20.24
CA SER A 338 5.13 6.58 19.46
C SER A 338 5.80 7.42 18.37
N ILE A 339 7.06 7.12 18.08
CA ILE A 339 7.78 7.62 16.91
C ILE A 339 7.50 6.68 15.73
N LEU A 340 7.18 7.27 14.59
CA LEU A 340 6.85 6.56 13.35
C LEU A 340 7.34 7.37 12.14
N ARG A 341 7.23 6.75 10.96
CA ARG A 341 7.49 7.39 9.67
C ARG A 341 6.27 7.24 8.75
N LEU A 342 6.07 8.23 7.89
CA LEU A 342 5.06 8.21 6.83
C LEU A 342 5.75 8.18 5.47
N THR A 343 5.60 7.11 4.71
CA THR A 343 6.16 6.96 3.37
C THR A 343 5.08 7.19 2.32
N HIS A 344 5.27 8.16 1.43
CA HIS A 344 4.33 8.42 0.34
C HIS A 344 4.28 7.23 -0.61
N LEU A 345 3.10 6.64 -0.80
CA LEU A 345 2.98 5.33 -1.44
C LEU A 345 3.39 5.32 -2.91
N ASN A 346 3.20 6.43 -3.62
CA ASN A 346 3.48 6.49 -5.05
C ASN A 346 4.93 6.78 -5.40
N SER A 347 5.64 7.54 -4.56
CA SER A 347 7.06 7.84 -4.79
C SER A 347 8.00 7.06 -3.89
N LEU A 348 7.49 6.37 -2.86
CA LEU A 348 8.25 5.73 -1.78
C LEU A 348 9.25 6.68 -1.10
N ARG A 349 8.95 7.98 -1.11
CA ARG A 349 9.70 9.01 -0.39
C ARG A 349 9.03 9.30 0.94
N ASN A 350 9.82 9.62 1.95
CA ASN A 350 9.33 9.80 3.31
C ASN A 350 8.93 11.24 3.57
N LEU A 351 7.88 11.44 4.38
CA LEU A 351 7.55 12.75 4.92
C LEU A 351 8.72 13.20 5.79
N HIS A 352 9.35 14.30 5.43
CA HIS A 352 10.64 14.70 5.97
C HIS A 352 10.65 16.16 6.36
N SER A 353 11.48 16.52 7.34
CA SER A 353 11.76 17.91 7.67
C SER A 353 13.21 18.11 8.12
N HIS A 354 13.78 19.27 7.81
CA HIS A 354 15.18 19.59 8.10
C HIS A 354 15.37 21.11 8.26
N ASP A 355 16.58 21.59 8.52
CA ASP A 355 16.86 23.03 8.73
C ASP A 355 16.92 23.85 7.42
N VAL A 356 15.83 23.84 6.65
CA VAL A 356 15.61 24.66 5.46
C VAL A 356 14.29 25.39 5.63
N ARG A 357 14.23 26.64 5.15
CA ARG A 357 13.02 27.45 5.24
C ARG A 357 12.02 27.08 4.16
N SER A 358 10.75 26.96 4.55
CA SER A 358 9.66 26.75 3.60
C SER A 358 9.51 27.97 2.67
N PRO A 359 9.10 27.76 1.41
CA PRO A 359 9.12 28.78 0.36
C PRO A 359 8.13 29.94 0.58
N LEU A 360 6.94 29.69 1.13
CA LEU A 360 5.89 30.68 1.35
C LEU A 360 5.86 31.19 2.80
N SER A 361 5.68 30.31 3.79
CA SER A 361 5.52 30.73 5.20
C SER A 361 6.83 31.07 5.89
N ARG A 362 7.99 30.72 5.30
CA ARG A 362 9.33 30.86 5.89
C ARG A 362 9.49 30.12 7.23
N GLN A 363 8.63 29.15 7.49
CA GLN A 363 8.77 28.20 8.61
C GLN A 363 9.77 27.11 8.22
N GLN A 364 9.72 25.93 8.83
CA GLN A 364 10.57 24.82 8.40
C GLN A 364 9.95 24.11 7.19
N GLU A 365 10.76 23.75 6.21
CA GLU A 365 10.31 22.98 5.04
C GLU A 365 9.86 21.58 5.44
N VAL A 366 8.80 21.10 4.81
CA VAL A 366 8.37 19.71 4.84
C VAL A 366 8.34 19.19 3.40
N SER A 367 8.94 18.04 3.18
CA SER A 367 9.25 17.51 1.85
C SER A 367 9.12 15.98 1.80
N GLY A 368 9.24 15.43 0.59
CA GLY A 368 9.40 14.00 0.34
C GLY A 368 10.87 13.65 0.12
N TYR A 369 11.47 12.93 1.07
CA TYR A 369 12.89 12.59 1.09
C TYR A 369 13.18 11.12 0.73
N GLY A 370 14.43 10.81 0.39
CA GLY A 370 14.90 9.48 -0.01
C GLY A 370 14.97 9.29 -1.52
N GLU A 371 15.39 8.10 -1.98
CA GLU A 371 15.57 7.81 -3.41
C GLU A 371 14.35 7.14 -4.07
N GLY A 372 13.26 6.98 -3.30
CA GLY A 372 12.06 6.28 -3.75
C GLY A 372 12.15 4.77 -3.62
N ASP A 373 12.90 4.30 -2.62
CA ASP A 373 13.03 2.93 -2.16
C ASP A 373 12.41 2.73 -0.77
N GLY A 374 11.78 3.76 -0.20
CA GLY A 374 11.26 3.77 1.16
C GLY A 374 12.33 3.91 2.24
N MET A 375 13.60 4.11 1.87
CA MET A 375 14.70 4.41 2.79
C MET A 375 14.86 5.92 2.93
N GLY A 376 15.52 6.35 4.00
CA GLY A 376 15.81 7.75 4.23
C GLY A 376 16.67 7.93 5.47
N ASP A 377 16.39 8.97 6.26
CA ASP A 377 17.20 9.33 7.43
C ASP A 377 16.34 9.68 8.65
N ASN A 378 16.98 10.16 9.70
CA ASN A 378 16.31 10.50 10.96
C ASN A 378 15.41 11.74 10.87
N GLY A 379 15.53 12.55 9.80
CA GLY A 379 14.62 13.65 9.49
C GLY A 379 13.26 13.18 8.96
N ASP A 380 13.06 11.88 8.80
CA ASP A 380 11.80 11.25 8.41
C ASP A 380 10.90 10.89 9.60
N ASP A 381 11.42 11.02 10.83
CA ASP A 381 10.78 10.50 12.03
C ASP A 381 9.88 11.55 12.69
N TRP A 382 8.65 11.12 12.97
CA TRP A 382 7.61 11.95 13.58
C TRP A 382 7.06 11.27 14.84
N LYS A 383 6.99 12.02 15.94
CA LYS A 383 6.31 11.60 17.16
C LYS A 383 4.82 11.88 17.04
N LEU A 384 4.02 10.82 17.16
CA LEU A 384 2.57 10.89 17.17
C LEU A 384 2.07 11.50 18.49
N ILE A 385 1.25 12.55 18.40
CA ILE A 385 0.59 13.18 19.53
C ILE A 385 -0.91 13.05 19.33
N CYS A 386 -1.54 12.17 20.11
CA CYS A 386 -2.98 11.97 20.17
C CYS A 386 -3.45 11.91 21.63
N ASN A 387 -4.77 11.82 21.83
CA ASN A 387 -5.42 11.98 23.14
C ASN A 387 -4.87 11.02 24.21
N SER A 388 -5.19 9.73 24.13
CA SER A 388 -4.74 8.73 25.09
C SER A 388 -4.92 7.32 24.53
N GLY A 389 -4.06 6.38 24.95
CA GLY A 389 -4.11 5.00 24.49
C GLY A 389 -3.48 4.83 23.13
N HIS A 390 -4.30 4.62 22.09
CA HIS A 390 -3.85 4.32 20.73
C HIS A 390 -4.41 5.32 19.72
N TRP A 391 -3.77 5.40 18.57
CA TRP A 391 -4.17 6.25 17.46
C TRP A 391 -5.49 5.79 16.86
N LYS A 392 -6.53 6.57 17.08
CA LYS A 392 -7.85 6.35 16.49
C LYS A 392 -8.00 7.12 15.19
N ARG A 393 -8.71 6.53 14.24
CA ARG A 393 -9.22 7.16 13.01
C ARG A 393 -10.29 8.18 13.39
N GLU A 394 -10.48 9.17 12.52
CA GLU A 394 -11.44 10.27 12.73
C GLU A 394 -11.22 11.13 13.98
N GLU A 395 -10.30 10.76 14.87
CA GLU A 395 -9.83 11.58 15.97
C GLU A 395 -8.69 12.50 15.55
N MET A 396 -8.66 13.67 16.18
CA MET A 396 -7.61 14.65 15.97
C MET A 396 -6.27 14.14 16.53
N PHE A 397 -5.23 14.26 15.73
CA PHE A 397 -3.85 14.02 16.14
C PHE A 397 -2.93 15.09 15.55
N GLN A 398 -1.68 15.07 15.99
CA GLN A 398 -0.63 15.95 15.52
C GLN A 398 0.67 15.14 15.37
N LEU A 399 1.56 15.60 14.48
CA LEU A 399 2.87 15.00 14.29
C LEU A 399 3.94 16.02 14.67
N LEU A 400 4.83 15.64 15.59
CA LEU A 400 5.98 16.43 15.99
C LEU A 400 7.23 15.82 15.38
N HIS A 401 7.90 16.55 14.50
CA HIS A 401 9.18 16.14 13.94
C HIS A 401 10.19 15.93 15.06
N VAL A 402 10.81 14.75 15.12
CA VAL A 402 11.58 14.32 16.29
C VAL A 402 12.81 15.19 16.49
N ASP A 403 13.54 15.50 15.42
CA ASP A 403 14.85 16.16 15.55
C ASP A 403 14.71 17.68 15.69
N SER A 404 13.83 18.31 14.91
CA SER A 404 13.66 19.77 14.93
C SER A 404 12.64 20.30 15.93
N LYS A 405 11.85 19.41 16.55
CA LYS A 405 10.73 19.74 17.44
C LYS A 405 9.71 20.68 16.79
N ARG A 406 9.51 20.57 15.48
CA ARG A 406 8.48 21.30 14.73
C ARG A 406 7.24 20.42 14.51
N TYR A 407 6.06 20.98 14.69
CA TYR A 407 4.80 20.32 14.37
C TYR A 407 4.52 20.39 12.87
N LEU A 408 4.02 19.30 12.29
CA LEU A 408 3.50 19.29 10.93
C LEU A 408 2.25 20.19 10.87
N GLY A 409 2.25 21.19 10.01
CA GLY A 409 1.08 22.05 9.81
C GLY A 409 0.85 22.43 8.36
N ALA A 410 -0.36 22.93 8.10
CA ALA A 410 -0.75 23.53 6.83
C ALA A 410 -1.56 24.80 7.12
N SER A 411 -1.66 25.70 6.13
CA SER A 411 -2.51 26.89 6.29
C SER A 411 -3.08 27.43 4.98
N SER A 412 -4.34 27.85 5.01
CA SER A 412 -5.02 28.52 3.89
C SER A 412 -4.44 29.91 3.59
N THR A 413 -3.71 30.50 4.55
CA THR A 413 -3.04 31.80 4.37
C THR A 413 -1.77 31.71 3.53
N VAL A 414 -1.21 30.51 3.34
CA VAL A 414 0.01 30.28 2.54
C VAL A 414 -0.26 29.27 1.43
N LYS A 415 -1.04 29.73 0.46
CA LYS A 415 -1.50 28.97 -0.69
C LYS A 415 -0.65 29.24 -1.93
N PHE A 416 -0.35 28.21 -2.70
CA PHE A 416 0.31 28.34 -3.99
C PHE A 416 -0.64 28.96 -5.03
N THR A 417 -0.20 30.05 -5.64
CA THR A 417 -0.95 30.83 -6.64
C THR A 417 -0.04 31.11 -7.83
N HIS A 418 -0.60 31.57 -8.95
CA HIS A 418 0.21 31.99 -10.08
C HIS A 418 1.21 33.12 -9.75
N GLN A 419 0.91 33.93 -8.73
CA GLN A 419 1.78 35.04 -8.33
C GLN A 419 3.06 34.55 -7.64
N ASN A 420 2.99 33.50 -6.82
CA ASN A 420 4.13 33.02 -6.03
C ASN A 420 4.80 31.77 -6.61
N CYS A 421 4.12 31.02 -7.48
CA CYS A 421 4.58 29.75 -8.05
C CYS A 421 4.68 29.79 -9.59
N GLY A 422 4.28 30.91 -10.21
CA GLY A 422 4.33 31.11 -11.67
C GLY A 422 3.15 30.49 -12.43
N HIS A 423 3.11 30.73 -13.74
CA HIS A 423 2.02 30.28 -14.62
C HIS A 423 1.95 28.75 -14.77
N SER A 424 3.08 28.07 -14.70
CA SER A 424 3.18 26.60 -14.82
C SER A 424 3.22 25.88 -13.47
N CYS A 425 2.65 26.48 -12.43
CA CYS A 425 2.67 25.93 -11.07
C CYS A 425 1.99 24.55 -11.03
N PRO A 426 2.70 23.45 -10.70
CA PRO A 426 2.15 22.10 -10.74
C PRO A 426 1.14 21.81 -9.61
N ILE A 427 1.07 22.70 -8.63
CA ILE A 427 0.34 22.55 -7.36
C ILE A 427 -0.56 23.77 -7.11
N LEU A 428 -1.02 24.40 -8.19
CA LEU A 428 -1.84 25.59 -8.10
C LEU A 428 -3.03 25.32 -7.18
N ASN A 429 -3.25 26.23 -6.24
CA ASN A 429 -4.24 26.16 -5.18
C ASN A 429 -3.98 25.17 -4.03
N HIS A 430 -2.85 24.48 -4.00
CA HIS A 430 -2.47 23.69 -2.83
C HIS A 430 -2.04 24.62 -1.69
N LEU A 431 -2.18 24.15 -0.45
CA LEU A 431 -1.62 24.80 0.73
C LEU A 431 -0.18 24.35 0.92
N GLU A 432 0.69 25.26 1.36
CA GLU A 432 2.01 24.89 1.87
C GLU A 432 1.84 24.05 3.14
N VAL A 433 2.55 22.92 3.18
CA VAL A 433 2.78 22.14 4.39
C VAL A 433 4.15 22.51 4.94
N PHE A 434 4.24 22.71 6.26
CA PHE A 434 5.42 23.26 6.91
C PHE A 434 5.60 22.70 8.32
N GLY A 435 6.83 22.77 8.83
CA GLY A 435 7.18 22.51 10.22
C GLY A 435 7.11 23.79 11.04
N ARG A 436 6.17 23.85 11.99
CA ARG A 436 5.90 25.03 12.83
C ARG A 436 6.34 24.84 14.28
N ALA A 437 6.69 25.92 14.98
CA ALA A 437 7.13 25.85 16.38
C ALA A 437 6.01 25.52 17.38
N GLN A 438 4.79 25.98 17.06
CA GLN A 438 3.67 25.99 18.00
C GLN A 438 2.70 24.86 17.72
N LYS A 439 2.22 24.22 18.78
CA LYS A 439 1.09 23.29 18.78
C LYS A 439 -0.21 24.10 18.77
N ASP A 440 -0.88 24.18 17.63
CA ASP A 440 -2.14 24.92 17.48
C ASP A 440 -3.02 24.37 16.34
N ASN A 441 -4.08 25.10 15.99
CA ASN A 441 -5.09 24.64 15.03
C ASN A 441 -4.54 24.33 13.64
N TYR A 442 -3.40 24.92 13.25
CA TYR A 442 -2.77 24.64 11.96
C TYR A 442 -2.02 23.30 11.95
N SER A 443 -1.74 22.72 13.12
CA SER A 443 -1.09 21.42 13.28
C SER A 443 -2.05 20.26 13.50
N ASN A 444 -3.36 20.50 13.43
CA ASN A 444 -4.36 19.46 13.64
C ASN A 444 -4.61 18.66 12.35
N TRP A 445 -4.52 17.34 12.47
CA TRP A 445 -4.77 16.39 11.39
C TRP A 445 -5.73 15.30 11.85
N PHE A 446 -6.36 14.63 10.88
CA PHE A 446 -7.31 13.53 11.09
C PHE A 446 -7.00 12.42 10.08
N VAL A 447 -7.30 11.17 10.44
CA VAL A 447 -7.23 10.05 9.50
C VAL A 447 -8.65 9.74 9.03
N GLU A 448 -8.92 9.97 7.75
CA GLU A 448 -10.27 9.76 7.16
C GLU A 448 -10.47 8.34 6.68
N MET A 449 -9.42 7.77 6.07
CA MET A 449 -9.42 6.41 5.53
C MET A 449 -8.06 5.80 5.72
N GLY A 450 -8.04 4.50 6.01
CA GLY A 450 -6.82 3.71 6.16
C GLY A 450 -7.02 2.30 5.61
N VAL A 451 -6.22 1.95 4.62
CA VAL A 451 -6.08 0.59 4.08
C VAL A 451 -4.82 0.02 4.72
N HIS A 452 -4.84 -1.18 5.29
CA HIS A 452 -3.62 -1.77 5.82
C HIS A 452 -2.63 -2.00 4.66
N LEU A 453 -1.34 -1.68 4.74
CA LEU A 453 -0.32 -2.18 3.82
C LEU A 453 0.60 -3.05 4.66
N SER A 454 0.45 -4.36 4.56
CA SER A 454 1.30 -5.25 5.36
C SER A 454 2.76 -4.96 5.07
N SER A 455 3.49 -4.65 6.14
CA SER A 455 4.81 -4.07 6.07
C SER A 455 5.86 -5.03 5.58
#